data_AF-A0A314UCA3-F1
#
_entry.id   AF-A0A314UCA3-F1
#
_cell.length_a   1.000
_cell.length_b   1.000
_cell.length_c   1.000
_cell.angle_alpha   90.00
_cell.angle_beta   90.00
_cell.angle_gamma   90.00
#
_symmetry.space_group_name_H-M   'P 1'
#
loop_
_entity.id
_entity.type
_entity.pdbx_description
1 polymer ?
#
loop_
_entity_poly.entity_id
_entity_poly.type
_entity_poly.pdbx_seq_one_letter_code
_entity_poly.pdbx_strand_id
1 'polypeptide(L)'
;MYKKVICPIYKHFIPITSQRSKSVHTDGKYFLNLEGAVASQFASILQACSDHSLIQQGRQVHAHAICSGLVKNSLVGTKILGMYFLCGSIVDAKNIFYQLDLQYTLPWNWMIRGFTMMGYFEFALLFYFKMLGSGISPDKYTFPSVIKACGGVNNVRLGKAIYDTIQFMGLEWIYLWVVL
;
A
#
# COMPACT_ATOMS: atom_id res chain seq x y z
N MET A 1 -5.00 -34.23 29.07
CA MET A 1 -5.76 -33.71 27.90
C MET A 1 -5.73 -32.18 28.01
N TYR A 2 -5.06 -31.36 27.21
CA TYR A 2 -4.57 -31.45 25.83
C TYR A 2 -3.18 -30.78 25.73
N LYS A 3 -2.28 -31.41 24.96
CA LYS A 3 -0.97 -30.86 24.59
C LYS A 3 -1.10 -29.97 23.34
N LYS A 4 -0.33 -28.88 23.35
CA LYS A 4 0.15 -28.00 22.26
C LYS A 4 -0.20 -28.37 20.81
N VAL A 5 -0.76 -27.40 20.09
CA VAL A 5 -0.35 -27.07 18.71
C VAL A 5 -0.08 -25.58 18.65
N ILE A 6 1.14 -25.19 19.04
CA ILE A 6 1.69 -23.87 18.78
C ILE A 6 2.35 -23.98 17.40
N CYS A 7 1.89 -23.17 16.45
CA CYS A 7 2.41 -23.15 15.08
C CYS A 7 3.91 -22.74 15.09
N PRO A 8 4.82 -23.44 14.38
CA PRO A 8 6.27 -23.29 14.59
C PRO A 8 6.92 -22.01 14.05
N ILE A 9 6.18 -21.11 13.40
CA ILE A 9 6.76 -20.03 12.60
C ILE A 9 7.20 -18.80 13.45
N TYR A 10 6.72 -18.68 14.68
CA TYR A 10 6.94 -17.47 15.51
C TYR A 10 8.19 -17.48 16.40
N LYS A 11 9.10 -18.46 16.28
CA LYS A 11 10.28 -18.58 17.17
C LYS A 11 11.62 -18.14 16.58
N HIS A 12 11.68 -17.61 15.37
CA HIS A 12 12.95 -17.22 14.73
C HIS A 12 13.10 -15.74 14.35
N PHE A 13 12.23 -14.85 14.85
CA PHE A 13 12.42 -13.42 14.66
C PHE A 13 13.13 -12.76 15.86
N ILE A 14 14.43 -13.04 15.97
CA ILE A 14 15.39 -12.10 16.56
C ILE A 14 16.51 -11.89 15.53
N PRO A 15 16.55 -10.76 14.83
CA PRO A 15 17.80 -10.21 14.29
C PRO A 15 18.18 -9.02 15.18
N ILE A 16 19.11 -9.20 16.12
CA ILE A 16 20.53 -8.84 15.95
C ILE A 16 20.67 -7.51 15.20
N THR A 17 20.96 -6.49 15.98
CA THR A 17 21.41 -5.17 15.54
C THR A 17 22.73 -5.27 14.79
N SER A 18 22.88 -4.37 13.80
CA SER A 18 24.13 -3.99 13.15
C SER A 18 24.75 -4.97 12.15
N GLN A 19 24.65 -4.63 10.85
CA GLN A 19 25.88 -4.35 10.11
C GLN A 19 25.64 -3.36 8.95
N ARG A 20 26.45 -2.30 9.03
CA ARG A 20 26.59 -1.18 8.11
C ARG A 20 27.68 -1.56 7.09
N SER A 21 27.44 -1.39 5.79
CA SER A 21 28.50 -1.15 4.79
C SER A 21 27.93 -0.22 3.70
N LYS A 22 28.26 1.07 3.76
CA LYS A 22 29.26 1.79 2.92
C LYS A 22 28.82 1.84 1.44
N SER A 23 27.95 2.80 1.11
CA SER A 23 28.28 4.10 0.47
C SER A 23 28.61 4.00 -1.03
N VAL A 24 27.60 4.24 -1.87
CA VAL A 24 27.81 4.92 -3.14
C VAL A 24 27.48 6.39 -2.90
N HIS A 25 28.54 7.19 -2.89
CA HIS A 25 28.49 8.61 -2.63
C HIS A 25 28.22 9.33 -3.95
N THR A 26 26.94 9.44 -4.32
CA THR A 26 26.48 10.38 -5.37
C THR A 26 25.13 10.96 -4.96
N ASP A 27 25.15 12.25 -4.62
CA ASP A 27 24.07 13.22 -4.83
C ASP A 27 22.77 13.15 -3.99
N GLY A 28 22.92 13.35 -2.68
CA GLY A 28 21.79 13.66 -1.78
C GLY A 28 21.03 14.96 -2.12
N LYS A 29 21.64 15.89 -2.87
CA LYS A 29 20.98 17.13 -3.34
C LYS A 29 20.08 16.90 -4.55
N TYR A 30 20.47 16.03 -5.48
CA TYR A 30 19.62 15.66 -6.62
C TYR A 30 18.49 14.74 -6.19
N PHE A 31 18.74 13.83 -5.25
CA PHE A 31 17.70 12.95 -4.69
C PHE A 31 16.57 13.74 -4.02
N LEU A 32 16.89 14.75 -3.21
CA LEU A 32 15.90 15.62 -2.55
C LEU A 32 15.16 16.55 -3.54
N ASN A 33 15.86 17.09 -4.54
CA ASN A 33 15.23 17.90 -5.59
C ASN A 33 14.30 17.06 -6.47
N LEU A 34 14.68 15.81 -6.73
CA LEU A 34 13.90 14.88 -7.54
C LEU A 34 12.68 14.41 -6.76
N GLU A 35 12.80 14.02 -5.48
CA GLU A 35 11.65 13.78 -4.60
C GLU A 35 10.69 14.97 -4.54
N GLY A 36 11.21 16.20 -4.49
CA GLY A 36 10.41 17.42 -4.55
C GLY A 36 9.70 17.63 -5.89
N ALA A 37 10.37 17.36 -7.00
CA ALA A 37 9.81 17.46 -8.35
C ALA A 37 8.75 16.38 -8.63
N VAL A 38 8.98 15.12 -8.23
CA VAL A 38 7.92 14.10 -8.33
C VAL A 38 6.78 14.42 -7.36
N ALA A 39 7.06 14.89 -6.14
CA ALA A 39 6.03 15.24 -5.17
C ALA A 39 5.13 16.40 -5.66
N SER A 40 5.69 17.43 -6.29
CA SER A 40 4.90 18.53 -6.87
C SER A 40 4.08 18.07 -8.08
N GLN A 41 4.62 17.19 -8.92
CA GLN A 41 3.89 16.56 -10.02
C GLN A 41 2.76 15.63 -9.53
N PHE A 42 2.98 14.89 -8.44
CA PHE A 42 1.93 14.12 -7.78
C PHE A 42 0.85 15.04 -7.20
N ALA A 43 1.23 16.14 -6.55
CA ALA A 43 0.28 17.10 -5.99
C ALA A 43 -0.60 17.74 -7.09
N SER A 44 -0.04 18.06 -8.26
CA SER A 44 -0.81 18.59 -9.38
C SER A 44 -1.76 17.55 -9.99
N ILE A 45 -1.34 16.28 -10.07
CA ILE A 45 -2.23 15.19 -10.53
C ILE A 45 -3.34 14.93 -9.50
N LEU A 46 -3.05 15.05 -8.20
CA LEU A 46 -4.02 14.90 -7.11
C LEU A 46 -5.06 16.03 -7.07
N GLN A 47 -4.73 17.23 -7.53
CA GLN A 47 -5.64 18.39 -7.53
C GLN A 47 -6.61 18.42 -8.72
N ALA A 48 -6.35 17.66 -9.78
CA ALA A 48 -7.23 17.61 -10.95
C ALA A 48 -8.13 16.38 -10.89
N CYS A 49 -9.45 16.58 -10.99
CA CYS A 49 -10.43 15.49 -11.07
C CYS A 49 -10.70 15.13 -12.54
N SER A 50 -10.54 13.84 -12.86
CA SER A 50 -11.20 13.10 -13.95
C SER A 50 -11.03 13.61 -15.40
N ASP A 51 -9.79 13.82 -15.84
CA ASP A 51 -9.48 14.06 -17.26
C ASP A 51 -8.52 13.02 -17.85
N HIS A 52 -8.71 12.70 -19.14
CA HIS A 52 -7.78 11.89 -19.95
C HIS A 52 -6.36 12.49 -20.02
N SER A 53 -6.20 13.78 -19.71
CA SER A 53 -4.91 14.45 -19.58
C SER A 53 -4.08 13.92 -18.41
N LEU A 54 -4.71 13.50 -17.30
CA LEU A 54 -4.02 13.06 -16.08
C LEU A 54 -3.29 11.75 -16.27
N ILE A 55 -3.90 10.79 -16.99
CA ILE A 55 -3.24 9.50 -17.24
C ILE A 55 -2.04 9.66 -18.17
N GLN A 56 -2.08 10.59 -19.13
CA GLN A 56 -0.94 10.88 -20.00
C GLN A 56 0.21 11.51 -19.22
N GLN A 57 -0.08 12.51 -18.36
CA GLN A 57 0.91 13.10 -17.46
C GLN A 57 1.48 12.05 -16.51
N GLY A 58 0.64 11.21 -15.91
CA GLY A 58 1.08 10.14 -15.02
C GLY A 58 2.00 9.13 -15.71
N ARG A 59 1.75 8.81 -16.99
CA ARG A 59 2.65 7.98 -17.80
C ARG A 59 3.98 8.68 -18.09
N GLN A 60 4.00 9.99 -18.31
CA GLN A 60 5.25 10.74 -18.46
C GLN A 60 6.07 10.72 -17.18
N VAL A 61 5.43 10.93 -16.02
CA VAL A 61 6.08 10.83 -14.70
C VAL A 61 6.64 9.42 -14.49
N HIS A 62 5.85 8.38 -14.80
CA HIS A 62 6.32 7.00 -14.69
C HIS A 62 7.48 6.70 -15.64
N ALA A 63 7.42 7.12 -16.90
CA ALA A 63 8.52 6.96 -17.86
C ALA A 63 9.80 7.65 -17.38
N HIS A 64 9.68 8.87 -16.84
CA HIS A 64 10.81 9.57 -16.25
C HIS A 64 11.40 8.80 -15.06
N ALA A 65 10.56 8.30 -14.15
CA ALA A 65 11.02 7.49 -13.03
C ALA A 65 11.70 6.18 -13.46
N ILE A 66 11.27 5.56 -14.57
CA ILE A 66 11.92 4.38 -15.17
C ILE A 66 13.32 4.78 -15.68
N CYS A 67 13.40 5.84 -16.50
CA CYS A 67 14.68 6.32 -17.05
C CYS A 67 15.68 6.73 -15.95
N SER A 68 15.18 7.22 -14.82
CA SER A 68 16.00 7.56 -13.65
C SER A 68 16.32 6.37 -12.74
N GLY A 69 15.83 5.16 -13.04
CA GLY A 69 16.06 3.95 -12.24
C GLY A 69 15.33 3.92 -10.89
N LEU A 70 14.32 4.77 -10.68
CA LEU A 70 13.67 4.99 -9.39
C LEU A 70 12.45 4.13 -9.14
N VAL A 71 11.91 3.45 -10.15
CA VAL A 71 10.69 2.63 -9.97
C VAL A 71 10.90 1.47 -8.99
N LYS A 72 12.12 0.91 -8.93
CA LYS A 72 12.48 -0.13 -7.96
C LYS A 72 12.59 0.40 -6.53
N ASN A 73 12.65 1.72 -6.33
CA ASN A 73 12.55 2.31 -5.00
C ASN A 73 11.11 2.14 -4.49
N SER A 74 10.95 1.44 -3.37
CA SER A 74 9.65 1.10 -2.80
C SER A 74 8.77 2.33 -2.53
N LEU A 75 9.34 3.51 -2.26
CA LEU A 75 8.59 4.74 -2.03
C LEU A 75 8.06 5.35 -3.33
N VAL A 76 8.94 5.59 -4.31
CA VAL A 76 8.57 6.26 -5.58
C VAL A 76 7.63 5.39 -6.38
N GLY A 77 7.93 4.10 -6.53
CA GLY A 77 7.07 3.16 -7.23
C GLY A 77 5.69 3.04 -6.58
N THR A 78 5.61 3.10 -5.24
CA THR A 78 4.32 3.08 -4.53
C THR A 78 3.52 4.39 -4.70
N LYS A 79 4.19 5.55 -4.84
CA LYS A 79 3.50 6.80 -5.19
C LYS A 79 2.93 6.75 -6.61
N ILE A 80 3.69 6.22 -7.58
CA ILE A 80 3.23 6.01 -8.96
C ILE A 80 2.03 5.04 -8.98
N LEU A 81 2.07 3.97 -8.19
CA LEU A 81 0.94 3.07 -8.01
C LEU A 81 -0.33 3.82 -7.58
N GLY A 82 -0.22 4.65 -6.54
CA GLY A 82 -1.36 5.43 -6.04
C GLY A 82 -1.91 6.42 -7.07
N MET A 83 -1.03 7.07 -7.82
CA MET A 83 -1.41 7.95 -8.92
C MET A 83 -2.18 7.21 -10.01
N TYR A 84 -1.79 5.99 -10.40
CA TYR A 84 -2.54 5.24 -11.41
C TYR A 84 -3.96 4.90 -10.95
N PHE A 85 -4.15 4.57 -9.67
CA PHE A 85 -5.51 4.44 -9.13
C PHE A 85 -6.28 5.76 -9.20
N LEU A 86 -5.65 6.89 -8.87
CA LEU A 86 -6.34 8.19 -8.88
C LEU A 86 -6.65 8.67 -10.32
N CYS A 87 -5.85 8.24 -11.29
CA CYS A 87 -6.12 8.43 -12.72
C CYS A 87 -7.12 7.43 -13.31
N GLY A 88 -7.65 6.48 -12.52
CA GLY A 88 -8.59 5.46 -13.00
C GLY A 88 -7.97 4.31 -13.79
N SER A 89 -6.63 4.26 -13.96
CA SER A 89 -5.97 3.19 -14.73
C SER A 89 -5.57 2.02 -13.83
N ILE A 90 -6.52 1.10 -13.63
CA ILE A 90 -6.31 -0.13 -12.85
C ILE A 90 -5.26 -1.05 -13.49
N VAL A 91 -5.21 -1.09 -14.82
CA VAL A 91 -4.26 -1.94 -15.56
C VAL A 91 -2.83 -1.48 -15.27
N ASP A 92 -2.57 -0.18 -15.39
CA ASP A 92 -1.24 0.38 -15.13
C ASP A 92 -0.87 0.25 -13.63
N ALA A 93 -1.84 0.44 -12.72
CA ALA A 93 -1.65 0.22 -11.28
C ALA A 93 -1.25 -1.23 -10.97
N LYS A 94 -1.92 -2.24 -11.55
CA LYS A 94 -1.56 -3.65 -11.36
C LYS A 94 -0.17 -3.95 -11.91
N ASN A 95 0.17 -3.42 -13.09
CA ASN A 95 1.46 -3.65 -13.72
C ASN A 95 2.61 -3.16 -12.84
N ILE A 96 2.52 -1.95 -12.30
CA ILE A 96 3.56 -1.44 -11.40
C ILE A 96 3.57 -2.18 -10.08
N PHE A 97 2.42 -2.54 -9.50
CA PHE A 97 2.36 -3.29 -8.24
C PHE A 97 3.23 -4.56 -8.27
N TYR A 98 3.18 -5.32 -9.35
CA TYR A 98 4.00 -6.54 -9.51
C TYR A 98 5.50 -6.30 -9.74
N GLN A 99 5.90 -5.05 -9.97
CA GLN A 99 7.30 -4.63 -10.07
C GLN A 99 7.85 -4.10 -8.74
N LEU A 100 6.99 -3.84 -7.74
CA LEU A 100 7.39 -3.31 -6.44
C LEU A 100 7.86 -4.40 -5.49
N ASP A 101 8.58 -3.96 -4.47
CA ASP A 101 8.94 -4.78 -3.33
C ASP A 101 7.73 -5.01 -2.40
N LEU A 102 7.12 -6.18 -2.53
CA LEU A 102 5.89 -6.55 -1.83
C LEU A 102 6.12 -6.99 -0.37
N GLN A 103 7.35 -6.91 0.15
CA GLN A 103 7.65 -7.14 1.57
C GLN A 103 7.17 -5.98 2.48
N TYR A 104 6.86 -4.82 1.88
CA TYR A 104 6.35 -3.65 2.61
C TYR A 104 4.82 -3.55 2.52
N THR A 105 4.19 -3.01 3.56
CA THR A 105 2.73 -2.84 3.64
C THR A 105 2.17 -1.77 2.69
N LEU A 106 2.98 -0.77 2.30
CA LEU A 106 2.49 0.40 1.58
C LEU A 106 1.90 0.09 0.17
N PRO A 107 2.52 -0.74 -0.70
CA PRO A 107 1.91 -1.16 -1.96
C PRO A 107 0.56 -1.85 -1.79
N TRP A 108 0.43 -2.72 -0.78
CA TRP A 108 -0.82 -3.43 -0.48
C TRP A 108 -1.92 -2.47 -0.07
N ASN A 109 -1.60 -1.49 0.79
CA ASN A 109 -2.53 -0.45 1.20
C ASN A 109 -3.08 0.33 0.01
N TRP A 110 -2.24 0.65 -0.98
CA TRP A 110 -2.70 1.30 -2.20
C TRP A 110 -3.63 0.44 -3.04
N MET A 111 -3.33 -0.85 -3.21
CA MET A 111 -4.22 -1.77 -3.93
C MET A 111 -5.59 -1.86 -3.26
N ILE A 112 -5.59 -2.10 -1.95
CA ILE A 112 -6.83 -2.26 -1.16
C ILE A 112 -7.64 -0.96 -1.18
N ARG A 113 -7.00 0.17 -0.85
CA ARG A 113 -7.65 1.48 -0.84
C ARG A 113 -8.16 1.88 -2.23
N GLY A 114 -7.34 1.68 -3.26
CA GLY A 114 -7.66 2.02 -4.64
C GLY A 114 -8.89 1.29 -5.16
N PHE A 115 -8.95 -0.03 -4.97
CA PHE A 115 -10.15 -0.81 -5.32
C PHE A 115 -11.38 -0.41 -4.50
N THR A 116 -11.23 -0.18 -3.19
CA THR A 116 -12.34 0.29 -2.34
C THR A 116 -12.88 1.65 -2.77
N MET A 117 -12.02 2.59 -3.18
CA MET A 117 -12.43 3.92 -3.67
C MET A 117 -13.25 3.85 -4.96
N MET A 118 -12.92 2.90 -5.83
CA MET A 118 -13.59 2.69 -7.11
C MET A 118 -14.84 1.79 -6.99
N GLY A 119 -15.19 1.31 -5.79
CA GLY A 119 -16.33 0.42 -5.57
C GLY A 119 -16.09 -1.05 -5.91
N TYR A 120 -14.86 -1.43 -6.25
CA TYR A 120 -14.46 -2.81 -6.54
C TYR A 120 -14.15 -3.58 -5.24
N PHE A 121 -15.15 -3.73 -4.37
CA PHE A 121 -14.96 -4.23 -3.00
C PHE A 121 -14.44 -5.66 -2.93
N GLU A 122 -14.86 -6.56 -3.82
CA GLU A 122 -14.38 -7.94 -3.89
C GLU A 122 -12.87 -7.98 -4.20
N PHE A 123 -12.40 -7.11 -5.09
CA PHE A 123 -10.98 -7.00 -5.40
C PHE A 123 -10.18 -6.41 -4.23
N ALA A 124 -10.74 -5.45 -3.50
CA ALA A 124 -10.12 -4.93 -2.28
C ALA A 124 -9.93 -6.04 -1.24
N LEU A 125 -10.95 -6.87 -0.99
CA LEU A 125 -10.88 -8.01 -0.08
C LEU A 125 -9.92 -9.09 -0.58
N LEU A 126 -9.91 -9.37 -1.89
CA LEU A 126 -8.95 -10.30 -2.50
C LEU A 126 -7.50 -9.88 -2.21
N PHE A 127 -7.18 -8.60 -2.40
CA PHE A 127 -5.83 -8.09 -2.11
C PHE A 127 -5.50 -8.08 -0.62
N TYR A 128 -6.48 -7.86 0.25
CA TYR A 128 -6.31 -8.02 1.70
C TYR A 128 -5.95 -9.47 2.08
N PHE A 129 -6.66 -10.46 1.57
CA PHE A 129 -6.31 -11.86 1.86
C PHE A 129 -4.99 -12.26 1.22
N LYS A 130 -4.66 -11.73 0.04
CA LYS A 130 -3.37 -11.95 -0.60
C LYS A 130 -2.22 -11.36 0.23
N MET A 131 -2.40 -10.18 0.79
CA MET A 131 -1.45 -9.55 1.72
C MET A 131 -1.17 -10.46 2.93
N LEU A 132 -2.23 -10.98 3.56
CA LEU A 132 -2.12 -11.93 4.67
C LEU A 132 -1.42 -13.23 4.25
N GLY A 133 -1.77 -13.79 3.09
CA GLY A 133 -1.16 -14.99 2.53
C GLY A 133 0.32 -14.82 2.18
N SER A 134 0.75 -13.58 1.91
CA SER A 134 2.16 -13.21 1.73
C SER A 134 2.90 -12.93 3.04
N GLY A 135 2.26 -13.13 4.19
CA GLY A 135 2.86 -12.93 5.51
C GLY A 135 3.04 -11.45 5.90
N ILE A 136 2.39 -10.53 5.17
CA ILE A 136 2.48 -9.10 5.45
C ILE A 136 1.37 -8.70 6.41
N SER A 137 1.75 -8.11 7.54
CA SER A 137 0.78 -7.68 8.56
C SER A 137 0.02 -6.42 8.09
N PRO A 138 -1.32 -6.43 8.13
CA PRO A 138 -2.13 -5.22 7.98
C PRO A 138 -1.75 -4.16 9.02
N ASP A 139 -1.94 -2.90 8.66
CA ASP A 139 -1.71 -1.75 9.55
C ASP A 139 -2.97 -0.88 9.69
N LYS A 140 -2.84 0.20 10.47
CA LYS A 140 -3.93 1.17 10.69
C LYS A 140 -4.45 1.84 9.41
N TYR A 141 -3.74 1.78 8.29
CA TYR A 141 -4.18 2.33 7.01
C TYR A 141 -4.87 1.27 6.13
N THR A 142 -4.63 -0.02 6.39
CA THR A 142 -5.31 -1.13 5.72
C THR A 142 -6.78 -1.23 6.14
N PHE A 143 -7.02 -1.31 7.45
CA PHE A 143 -8.33 -1.67 8.01
C PHE A 143 -9.52 -0.77 7.63
N PRO A 144 -9.41 0.57 7.53
CA PRO A 144 -10.55 1.40 7.14
C PRO A 144 -11.08 1.02 5.75
N SER A 145 -10.16 0.76 4.81
CA SER A 145 -10.50 0.38 3.44
C SER A 145 -11.13 -1.01 3.37
N VAL A 146 -10.68 -1.93 4.22
CA VAL A 146 -11.18 -3.30 4.29
C VAL A 146 -12.56 -3.36 4.96
N ILE A 147 -12.78 -2.63 6.05
CA ILE A 147 -14.10 -2.52 6.70
C ILE A 147 -15.12 -1.94 5.72
N LYS A 148 -14.74 -0.87 5.00
CA LYS A 148 -15.60 -0.30 3.96
C LYS A 148 -15.92 -1.33 2.86
N ALA A 149 -14.94 -2.13 2.44
CA ALA A 149 -15.18 -3.19 1.46
C ALA A 149 -16.12 -4.28 2.00
N CYS A 150 -16.01 -4.68 3.27
CA CYS A 150 -16.95 -5.61 3.91
C CYS A 150 -18.39 -5.09 3.90
N GLY A 151 -18.56 -3.80 4.19
CA GLY A 151 -19.86 -3.12 4.07
C GLY A 151 -20.37 -3.12 2.62
N GLY A 152 -19.49 -2.84 1.66
CA GLY A 152 -19.81 -2.83 0.23
C GLY A 152 -20.28 -4.18 -0.32
N VAL A 153 -19.75 -5.30 0.18
CA VAL A 153 -20.20 -6.66 -0.18
C VAL A 153 -21.29 -7.21 0.75
N ASN A 154 -21.79 -6.42 1.70
CA ASN A 154 -22.76 -6.82 2.73
C ASN A 154 -22.35 -8.05 3.56
N ASN A 155 -21.04 -8.26 3.78
CA ASN A 155 -20.53 -9.41 4.53
C ASN A 155 -20.25 -9.05 6.00
N VAL A 156 -21.31 -9.03 6.81
CA VAL A 156 -21.25 -8.66 8.23
C VAL A 156 -20.33 -9.60 9.03
N ARG A 157 -20.33 -10.90 8.70
CA ARG A 157 -19.50 -11.90 9.39
C ARG A 157 -18.02 -11.61 9.21
N LEU A 158 -17.63 -11.26 7.97
CA LEU A 158 -16.25 -10.87 7.68
C LEU A 158 -15.89 -9.55 8.38
N GLY A 159 -16.78 -8.55 8.33
CA GLY A 159 -16.58 -7.28 9.04
C GLY A 159 -16.30 -7.48 10.54
N LYS A 160 -17.06 -8.37 11.19
CA LYS A 160 -16.86 -8.72 12.60
C LYS A 160 -15.51 -9.39 12.85
N ALA A 161 -15.14 -10.40 12.05
CA ALA A 161 -13.86 -11.09 12.20
C ALA A 161 -12.65 -10.13 12.06
N ILE A 162 -12.77 -9.15 11.16
CA ILE A 162 -11.74 -8.12 10.96
C ILE A 162 -11.68 -7.16 12.14
N TYR A 163 -12.84 -6.76 12.67
CA TYR A 163 -12.90 -5.95 13.90
C TYR A 163 -12.21 -6.67 15.07
N ASP A 164 -12.51 -7.95 15.29
CA ASP A 164 -11.87 -8.76 16.34
C ASP A 164 -10.34 -8.87 16.13
N THR A 165 -9.88 -8.86 14.87
CA THR A 165 -8.45 -8.84 14.54
C THR A 165 -7.78 -7.50 14.90
N ILE A 166 -8.46 -6.37 14.64
CA ILE A 166 -7.96 -5.03 15.00
C ILE A 166 -7.77 -4.91 16.51
N GLN A 167 -8.74 -5.44 17.25
CA GLN A 167 -8.73 -5.54 18.72
C GLN A 167 -7.52 -6.33 19.22
N PHE A 168 -7.32 -7.54 18.68
CA PHE A 168 -6.18 -8.38 19.03
C PHE A 168 -4.83 -7.73 18.71
N MET A 169 -4.75 -6.93 17.65
CA MET A 169 -3.54 -6.19 17.27
C MET A 169 -3.29 -4.92 18.10
N GLY A 170 -4.20 -4.53 18.99
CA GLY A 170 -4.05 -3.33 19.83
C GLY A 170 -4.11 -2.01 19.07
N LEU A 171 -4.76 -1.99 17.89
CA LEU A 171 -4.84 -0.81 17.02
C LEU A 171 -6.02 0.13 17.36
N GLU A 172 -6.66 -0.07 18.52
CA GLU A 172 -7.90 0.59 18.95
C GLU A 172 -7.82 2.13 19.07
N TRP A 173 -6.64 2.69 19.32
CA TRP A 173 -6.49 4.10 19.71
C TRP A 173 -6.77 5.14 18.61
N ILE A 174 -7.14 4.74 17.39
CA ILE A 174 -7.33 5.68 16.25
C ILE A 174 -8.78 5.67 15.71
N TYR A 175 -9.61 4.70 16.07
CA TYR A 175 -10.95 4.53 15.46
C TYR A 175 -12.11 5.18 16.22
N LEU A 176 -11.89 5.67 17.44
CA LEU A 176 -12.94 6.23 18.31
C LEU A 176 -13.39 7.66 17.94
N TRP A 177 -12.71 8.37 17.02
CA TRP A 177 -13.05 9.76 16.67
C TRP A 177 -13.78 9.96 15.32
N VAL A 178 -14.09 8.89 14.58
CA VAL A 178 -14.72 9.02 13.24
C VAL A 178 -16.14 8.46 13.18
N VAL A 179 -16.68 7.92 14.28
CA VAL A 179 -18.05 7.34 14.31
C VAL A 179 -18.90 7.82 15.49
N LEU A 180 -18.58 8.97 16.09
CA LEU A 180 -19.47 9.74 16.97
C LEU A 180 -19.55 11.18 16.46
#